data_AF-A0A1G9W066-F1
#
_entry.id   AF-A0A1G9W066-F1
#
_cell.length_a   1.000
_cell.length_b   1.000
_cell.length_c   1.000
_cell.angle_alpha   90.00
_cell.angle_beta   90.00
_cell.angle_gamma   90.00
#
_symmetry.space_group_name_H-M   'P 1'
#
loop_
_entity.id
_entity.type
_entity.pdbx_description
1 polymer ?
#
loop_
_entity_poly.entity_id
_entity_poly.type
_entity_poly.pdbx_seq_one_letter_code
_entity_poly.pdbx_strand_id
1 'polypeptide(L)' 'MMEEMTRRCRLCQEPMPPSPFMTCPACLADSEKVKTYILKHPHVTPEKIAEETEVPLDKVSNMVKLGVNSK' A
#
# COMPACT_ATOMS: atom_id res chain seq x y z
N MET A 1 -26.44 -20.42 1.11
CA MET A 1 -25.01 -20.49 1.47
C MET A 1 -24.43 -19.12 1.17
N MET A 2 -24.05 -18.35 2.18
CA MET A 2 -23.33 -17.10 1.94
C MET A 2 -21.87 -17.48 1.69
N GLU A 3 -21.47 -17.56 0.43
CA GLU A 3 -20.04 -17.50 0.12
C GLU A 3 -19.56 -16.13 0.62
N GLU A 4 -18.89 -16.13 1.76
CA GLU A 4 -18.17 -14.95 2.24
C GLU A 4 -17.17 -14.58 1.14
N MET A 5 -17.53 -13.58 0.34
CA MET A 5 -16.68 -13.05 -0.72
C MET A 5 -15.41 -12.48 -0.08
N THR A 6 -14.41 -13.35 0.11
CA THR A 6 -13.09 -12.98 0.59
C THR A 6 -12.42 -12.17 -0.52
N ARG A 7 -12.29 -10.86 -0.28
CA ARG A 7 -11.53 -9.99 -1.18
C ARG A 7 -10.06 -10.09 -0.83
N ARG A 8 -9.19 -9.89 -1.81
CA ARG A 8 -7.74 -9.82 -1.56
C ARG A 8 -7.28 -8.37 -1.47
N CYS A 9 -6.37 -8.10 -0.56
CA CYS A 9 -5.73 -6.80 -0.46
C CYS A 9 -5.01 -6.47 -1.77
N ARG A 10 -5.26 -5.28 -2.34
CA ARG A 10 -4.62 -4.87 -3.59
C ARG A 10 -3.10 -4.74 -3.51
N LEU A 11 -2.54 -4.63 -2.30
CA LEU A 11 -1.10 -4.46 -2.06
C LEU A 11 -0.39 -5.75 -1.64
N CYS A 12 -0.92 -6.50 -0.68
CA CYS A 12 -0.27 -7.74 -0.18
C CYS A 12 -0.97 -9.03 -0.61
N GLN A 13 -2.10 -8.95 -1.33
CA GLN A 13 -2.92 -10.09 -1.76
C GLN A 13 -3.51 -10.94 -0.63
N GLU A 14 -3.34 -10.53 0.62
CA GLU A 14 -3.91 -11.24 1.76
C GLU A 14 -5.45 -11.20 1.73
N PRO A 15 -6.11 -12.30 2.15
CA PRO A 15 -7.56 -12.34 2.23
C PRO A 15 -8.08 -11.36 3.29
N MET A 16 -9.17 -10.68 2.96
CA MET A 16 -9.81 -9.67 3.77
C MET A 16 -11.31 -9.94 3.85
N PRO A 17 -11.95 -9.57 4.98
CA PRO A 17 -13.39 -9.58 5.07
C PRO A 17 -14.02 -8.65 4.03
N PRO A 18 -15.26 -8.92 3.59
CA PRO A 18 -15.98 -8.05 2.67
C PRO A 18 -16.10 -6.65 3.27
N SER A 19 -15.43 -5.68 2.65
CA SER A 19 -15.41 -4.28 3.08
C SER A 19 -15.36 -3.36 1.87
N PRO A 20 -15.73 -2.07 2.00
CA PRO A 20 -15.61 -1.10 0.93
C PRO A 20 -14.15 -0.76 0.61
N PHE A 21 -13.21 -1.14 1.49
CA PHE A 21 -11.79 -0.86 1.32
C PHE A 21 -11.12 -1.89 0.39
N MET A 22 -10.18 -1.41 -0.42
CA MET A 22 -9.41 -2.25 -1.35
C MET A 22 -8.07 -2.72 -0.77
N THR A 23 -7.68 -2.23 0.41
CA THR A 23 -6.41 -2.53 1.08
C THR A 23 -6.68 -2.95 2.52
N CYS A 24 -5.81 -3.82 3.06
CA CYS A 24 -5.92 -4.26 4.45
C CYS A 24 -5.45 -3.15 5.41
N PRO A 25 -5.86 -3.19 6.69
CA PRO A 25 -5.46 -2.17 7.67
C PRO A 25 -3.95 -1.97 7.77
N ALA A 26 -3.17 -3.04 7.69
CA ALA A 26 -1.70 -2.97 7.70
C ALA A 26 -1.16 -2.23 6.47
N CYS A 27 -1.65 -2.57 5.27
CA CYS A 27 -1.24 -1.88 4.04
C CYS A 27 -1.71 -0.43 3.98
N LEU A 28 -2.84 -0.11 4.61
CA LEU A 28 -3.32 1.26 4.74
C LEU A 28 -2.39 2.08 5.64
N ALA A 29 -2.02 1.56 6.81
CA ALA A 29 -1.08 2.21 7.73
C ALA A 29 0.30 2.44 7.07
N ASP A 30 0.82 1.44 6.35
CA ASP A 30 2.08 1.58 5.61
C ASP A 30 1.97 2.64 4.51
N SER A 31 0.84 2.70 3.82
CA SER A 31 0.59 3.72 2.79
C SER A 31 0.60 5.13 3.38
N GLU A 32 0.03 5.32 4.57
CA GLU A 32 0.05 6.62 5.26
C GLU A 32 1.46 7.02 5.70
N LYS A 33 2.27 6.07 6.21
CA LYS A 33 3.69 6.31 6.54
C LYS A 33 4.48 6.76 5.31
N VAL A 34 4.37 6.00 4.22
CA VAL A 34 5.03 6.29 2.94
C VAL A 34 4.61 7.65 2.40
N LYS A 35 3.30 7.94 2.37
CA LYS A 35 2.77 9.22 1.90
C LYS A 35 3.29 10.40 2.74
N THR A 36 3.28 10.26 4.06
CA THR A 36 3.78 11.31 4.97
C THR A 36 5.27 11.58 4.75
N TYR A 37 6.05 10.52 4.53
CA TYR A 37 7.47 10.64 4.24
C TYR A 37 7.73 11.33 2.89
N ILE A 38 7.05 10.90 1.82
CA ILE A 38 7.17 11.53 0.49
C ILE A 38 6.81 13.03 0.52
N LEU A 39 5.78 13.41 1.28
CA LEU A 39 5.38 14.82 1.42
C LEU A 39 6.47 15.69 2.10
N LYS A 40 7.28 15.10 2.99
CA LYS A 40 8.43 15.77 3.61
C LYS A 40 9.69 15.72 2.74
N HIS A 41 9.78 14.74 1.84
CA HIS A 41 10.94 14.46 1.01
C HIS A 41 10.52 14.26 -0.47
N PRO A 42 10.19 15.34 -1.21
CA PRO A 42 9.54 15.26 -2.52
C PRO A 42 10.38 14.66 -3.66
N HIS A 43 11.70 14.47 -3.48
CA HIS A 43 12.62 13.93 -4.49
C HIS A 43 13.38 12.69 -4.02
N VAL A 44 12.72 11.86 -3.21
CA VAL A 44 13.32 10.65 -2.64
C VAL A 44 13.10 9.42 -3.52
N THR A 45 14.05 8.47 -3.49
CA THR A 45 13.93 7.22 -4.25
C THR A 45 13.12 6.17 -3.49
N PRO A 46 12.49 5.19 -4.18
CA PRO A 46 11.77 4.08 -3.53
C PRO A 46 12.60 3.31 -2.50
N GLU A 47 13.89 3.12 -2.74
CA GLU A 47 14.82 2.45 -1.82
C GLU A 47 14.96 3.22 -0.52
N LYS A 48 15.13 4.54 -0.60
CA LYS A 48 15.27 5.38 0.59
C LYS A 48 13.96 5.52 1.34
N ILE A 49 12.81 5.54 0.65
CA ILE A 49 11.50 5.45 1.30
C ILE A 49 11.39 4.13 2.07
N ALA A 50 11.74 3.00 1.46
CA ALA A 50 11.64 1.68 2.09
C ALA A 50 12.51 1.58 3.35
N GLU A 51 13.74 2.08 3.28
CA GLU A 51 14.66 2.14 4.42
C GLU A 51 14.09 2.98 5.57
N GLU A 52 13.58 4.17 5.28
CA GLU A 52 13.18 5.15 6.30
C GLU A 52 11.79 4.91 6.87
N THR A 53 10.92 4.23 6.12
CA THR A 53 9.55 3.92 6.55
C THR A 53 9.41 2.51 7.10
N GLU A 54 10.48 1.71 7.03
CA GLU A 54 10.52 0.29 7.38
C GLU A 54 9.48 -0.54 6.59
N VAL A 55 9.03 -0.02 5.44
CA VAL A 55 8.10 -0.69 4.54
C VAL A 55 8.91 -1.44 3.47
N PRO A 56 8.63 -2.72 3.19
CA PRO A 56 9.36 -3.47 2.17
C PRO A 56 9.39 -2.75 0.81
N LEU A 57 10.55 -2.76 0.16
CA LEU A 57 10.74 -2.07 -1.13
C LEU A 57 9.73 -2.51 -2.20
N ASP A 58 9.40 -3.80 -2.27
CA ASP A 58 8.38 -4.30 -3.20
C ASP A 58 7.01 -3.64 -2.95
N LYS A 59 6.65 -3.49 -1.67
CA LYS A 59 5.41 -2.87 -1.23
C LYS A 59 5.38 -1.37 -1.53
N VAL A 60 6.48 -0.65 -1.27
CA VAL A 60 6.65 0.75 -1.67
C VAL A 60 6.53 0.91 -3.18
N SER A 61 7.19 0.04 -3.95
CA SER A 61 7.13 0.06 -5.41
C SER A 61 5.71 -0.18 -5.94
N ASN A 62 4.98 -1.10 -5.33
CA ASN A 62 3.58 -1.36 -5.67
C ASN A 62 2.68 -0.17 -5.30
N MET A 63 2.90 0.50 -4.16
CA MET A 63 2.20 1.73 -3.79
C MET A 63 2.44 2.85 -4.79
N VAL A 64 3.70 3.05 -5.21
CA VAL A 64 4.05 4.04 -6.24
C VAL A 64 3.32 3.71 -7.53
N LYS A 65 3.43 2.47 -8.05
CA LYS A 65 2.74 2.03 -9.27
C LYS A 65 1.23 2.25 -9.23
N LEU A 66 0.59 1.99 -8.09
CA LEU A 66 -0.85 2.23 -7.89
C LEU A 66 -1.19 3.73 -7.85
N GLY A 67 -0.31 4.55 -7.29
CA GLY A 67 -0.46 6.01 -7.21
C GLY A 67 -0.23 6.72 -8.55
N VAL A 68 0.64 6.18 -9.41
CA VAL A 68 0.87 6.69 -10.78
C VAL A 68 -0.24 6.23 -11.74
N ASN A 69 -1.50 6.11 -11.27
CA ASN A 69 -2.61 5.68 -12.11
C ASN A 69 -2.63 6.52 -13.40
N SER A 70 -2.27 5.85 -14.48
CA SER A 70 -2.08 6.43 -15.79
C SER A 70 -3.45 6.88 -16.29
N LYS A 71 -3.51 8.16 -16.63
CA LYS A 71 -4.68 8.80 -17.23
C LYS A 71 -5.11 8.06 -18.49
#